data_AF-A0A067MVU9-F1
#
_entry.id   AF-A0A067MVU9-F1
#
_cell.length_a   1.000
_cell.length_b   1.000
_cell.length_c   1.000
_cell.angle_alpha   90.00
_cell.angle_beta   90.00
_cell.angle_gamma   90.00
#
_symmetry.space_group_name_H-M   'P 1'
#
loop_
_entity.id
_entity.type
_entity.pdbx_description
1 polymer ?
#
loop_
_entity_poly.entity_id
_entity_poly.type
_entity_poly.pdbx_seq_one_letter_code
_entity_poly.pdbx_strand_id
1 'polypeptide(L)'
;GCALVKQEWVENHWPLILWKLAGTVCSRPELWKDLWNFKAVCDQLLYRYEREINRGQRPAVRLVQERDAPAARPMILCVTRVEQGYRRDEDGKTVSLDPELELTDGWYKIRATTDAVLARAVKRRRIRVGTKLAMSGIYLDGRKEGTEVLKALECTNLALTGNSTTLARWDAKLGFSPRPFVATLGSLTADGGCVMLLDVVIVRAFAIGYIETHSNGQRDPPRCRAEEEELDAKWNVSANVLYHPSSQERRSDEQLRLRNEIEKKILNMEALADRLDRLSGGFYDIFDELEDAENPSDIIKGCTPKQCGYLSLLCRNRCESQKETAAEELERELNIGFDSCFGFQSRCPPRQVRPFCVVRIKDARTSRKPSLRTAQLTVWDLASLGEGALAEGQRYLISNLNPSQQRSWQKHTVSGEIFLSTRKDTKWKRMY
;
A
#
# COMPACT_ATOMS: atom_id res chain seq x y z
N GLY A 1 -6.79 10.51 43.89
CA GLY A 1 -6.56 11.30 42.67
C GLY A 1 -6.11 10.38 41.55
N CYS A 2 -4.86 10.48 41.14
CA CYS A 2 -4.37 9.93 39.86
C CYS A 2 -3.83 8.49 39.94
N ALA A 3 -4.56 7.55 40.55
CA ALA A 3 -4.05 6.18 40.82
C ALA A 3 -3.84 5.31 39.56
N LEU A 4 -4.35 5.74 38.40
CA LEU A 4 -4.31 4.97 37.15
C LEU A 4 -3.09 5.28 36.25
N VAL A 5 -2.20 6.20 36.66
CA VAL A 5 -0.98 6.54 35.89
C VAL A 5 0.29 6.17 36.65
N LYS A 6 1.30 5.74 35.90
CA LYS A 6 2.64 5.41 36.40
C LYS A 6 3.59 6.60 36.26
N GLN A 7 4.74 6.52 36.93
CA GLN A 7 5.84 7.48 36.79
C GLN A 7 6.22 7.74 35.32
N GLU A 8 6.32 6.68 34.50
CA GLU A 8 6.59 6.72 33.05
C GLU A 8 5.69 7.72 32.28
N TRP A 9 4.40 7.79 32.64
CA TRP A 9 3.42 8.69 32.02
C TRP A 9 3.68 10.16 32.38
N VAL A 10 4.12 10.41 33.63
CA VAL A 10 4.53 11.75 34.08
C VAL A 10 5.85 12.14 33.43
N GLU A 11 6.83 11.24 33.36
CA GLU A 11 8.15 11.47 32.75
C GLU A 11 8.07 11.80 31.26
N ASN A 12 7.14 11.18 30.51
CA ASN A 12 6.86 11.56 29.13
C ASN A 12 6.18 12.95 29.03
N HIS A 13 5.17 13.23 29.85
CA HIS A 13 4.36 14.45 29.72
C HIS A 13 5.04 15.70 30.29
N TRP A 14 5.82 15.58 31.36
CA TRP A 14 6.52 16.66 32.06
C TRP A 14 7.40 17.54 31.13
N PRO A 15 8.36 16.98 30.35
CA PRO A 15 9.18 17.79 29.45
C PRO A 15 8.36 18.41 28.31
N LEU A 16 7.31 17.75 27.83
CA LEU A 16 6.42 18.29 26.79
C LEU A 16 5.56 19.45 27.32
N ILE A 17 5.16 19.41 28.59
CA ILE A 17 4.48 20.52 29.28
C ILE A 17 5.46 21.69 29.49
N LEU A 18 6.64 21.43 30.07
CA LEU A 18 7.65 22.46 30.30
C LEU A 18 8.10 23.14 29.00
N TRP A 19 8.41 22.38 27.95
CA TRP A 19 8.83 22.94 26.66
C TRP A 19 7.76 23.85 26.05
N LYS A 20 6.48 23.45 26.15
CA LYS A 20 5.35 24.28 25.74
C LYS A 20 5.22 25.56 26.56
N LEU A 21 5.29 25.47 27.88
CA LEU A 21 5.15 26.63 28.77
C LEU A 21 6.33 27.61 28.57
N ALA A 22 7.56 27.10 28.51
CA ALA A 22 8.76 27.89 28.21
C ALA A 22 8.63 28.60 26.84
N GLY A 23 8.27 27.88 25.78
CA GLY A 23 8.06 28.47 24.45
C GLY A 23 6.92 29.49 24.39
N THR A 24 5.88 29.32 25.22
CA THR A 24 4.78 30.29 25.34
C THR A 24 5.26 31.56 26.04
N VAL A 25 5.95 31.45 27.17
CA VAL A 25 6.45 32.61 27.92
C VAL A 25 7.59 33.32 27.20
N CYS A 26 8.48 32.61 26.51
CA CYS A 26 9.50 33.23 25.66
C CYS A 26 8.92 33.97 24.43
N SER A 27 7.69 33.67 24.02
CA SER A 27 6.98 34.42 22.97
C SER A 27 5.99 35.46 23.52
N ARG A 28 5.62 35.37 24.80
CA ARG A 28 4.72 36.25 25.53
C ARG A 28 5.20 36.43 26.99
N PRO A 29 6.25 37.26 27.23
CA PRO A 29 6.88 37.39 28.55
C PRO A 29 5.95 37.86 29.67
N GLU A 30 4.86 38.57 29.33
CA GLU A 30 3.85 39.01 30.27
C GLU A 30 3.15 37.85 31.00
N LEU A 31 3.14 36.65 30.40
CA LEU A 31 2.53 35.45 30.97
C LEU A 31 3.46 34.68 31.93
N TRP A 32 4.66 35.18 32.22
CA TRP A 32 5.65 34.47 33.04
C TRP A 32 5.09 34.04 34.41
N LYS A 33 4.45 34.96 35.14
CA LYS A 33 3.94 34.68 36.49
C LYS A 33 2.87 33.58 36.48
N ASP A 34 1.99 33.59 35.48
CA ASP A 34 0.84 32.71 35.40
C ASP A 34 1.19 31.31 34.86
N LEU A 35 2.16 31.23 33.94
CA LEU A 35 2.49 30.00 33.21
C LEU A 35 3.83 29.34 33.61
N TRP A 36 4.79 30.09 34.15
CA TRP A 36 6.11 29.56 34.53
C TRP A 36 6.23 29.34 36.04
N ASN A 37 5.32 28.52 36.56
CA ASN A 37 5.27 28.12 37.97
C ASN A 37 4.86 26.64 38.11
N PHE A 38 5.15 26.03 39.27
CA PHE A 38 4.85 24.62 39.52
C PHE A 38 3.36 24.28 39.39
N LYS A 39 2.47 25.16 39.86
CA LYS A 39 1.01 24.95 39.79
C LYS A 39 0.55 24.81 38.33
N ALA A 40 1.02 25.67 37.43
CA ALA A 40 0.69 25.61 36.00
C ALA A 40 1.13 24.29 35.34
N VAL A 41 2.24 23.68 35.81
CA VAL A 41 2.67 22.34 35.35
C VAL A 41 1.74 21.25 35.90
N CYS A 42 1.38 21.31 37.20
CA CYS A 42 0.43 20.38 37.82
C CYS A 42 -0.97 20.46 37.22
N ASP A 43 -1.50 21.67 36.97
CA ASP A 43 -2.78 21.90 36.29
C ASP A 43 -2.78 21.28 34.88
N GLN A 44 -1.64 21.34 34.18
CA GLN A 44 -1.47 20.74 32.86
C GLN A 44 -1.36 19.21 32.90
N LEU A 45 -0.73 18.63 33.93
CA LEU A 45 -0.73 17.18 34.16
C LEU A 45 -2.15 16.68 34.49
N LEU A 46 -2.87 17.37 35.38
CA LEU A 46 -4.26 17.04 35.71
C LEU A 46 -5.16 17.14 34.48
N TYR A 47 -5.01 18.19 33.66
CA TYR A 47 -5.71 18.32 32.38
C TYR A 47 -5.42 17.16 31.40
N ARG A 48 -4.18 16.64 31.37
CA ARG A 48 -3.86 15.43 30.58
C ARG A 48 -4.53 14.19 31.16
N TYR A 49 -4.49 13.99 32.47
CA TYR A 49 -5.12 12.86 33.15
C TYR A 49 -6.64 12.84 32.91
N GLU A 50 -7.31 13.98 33.11
CA GLU A 50 -8.75 14.12 32.88
C GLU A 50 -9.17 13.84 31.44
N ARG A 51 -8.34 14.19 30.45
CA ARG A 51 -8.69 13.98 29.04
C ARG A 51 -8.34 12.59 28.55
N GLU A 52 -7.15 12.10 28.85
CA GLU A 52 -6.68 10.81 28.34
C GLU A 52 -7.25 9.64 29.14
N ILE A 53 -7.19 9.70 30.47
CA ILE A 53 -7.55 8.58 31.35
C ILE A 53 -9.06 8.60 31.62
N ASN A 54 -9.58 9.67 32.23
CA ASN A 54 -10.99 9.71 32.65
C ASN A 54 -11.98 9.83 31.47
N ARG A 55 -11.57 10.44 30.35
CA ARG A 55 -12.42 10.66 29.15
C ARG A 55 -11.99 9.86 27.92
N GLY A 56 -10.98 8.99 28.03
CA GLY A 56 -10.52 8.12 26.92
C GLY A 56 -10.04 8.84 25.66
N GLN A 57 -9.69 10.14 25.72
CA GLN A 57 -9.36 10.94 24.53
C GLN A 57 -7.92 10.71 24.07
N ARG A 58 -7.69 9.54 23.45
CA ARG A 58 -6.37 9.09 23.00
C ARG A 58 -5.74 10.04 21.96
N PRO A 59 -4.47 10.45 22.15
CA PRO A 59 -3.72 11.28 21.19
C PRO A 59 -3.43 10.60 19.86
N ALA A 60 -2.90 11.36 18.89
CA ALA A 60 -2.68 10.87 17.52
C ALA A 60 -1.51 9.88 17.43
N VAL A 61 -0.38 10.18 18.09
CA VAL A 61 0.76 9.26 18.16
C VAL A 61 0.37 7.96 18.86
N ARG A 62 -0.39 8.07 19.97
CA ARG A 62 -0.94 6.94 20.71
C ARG A 62 -1.79 6.03 19.81
N LEU A 63 -2.80 6.59 19.13
CA LEU A 63 -3.66 5.82 18.22
C LEU A 63 -2.89 5.19 17.05
N VAL A 64 -1.78 5.80 16.60
CA VAL A 64 -0.93 5.24 15.54
C VAL A 64 -0.09 4.06 16.05
N GLN A 65 0.50 4.16 17.25
CA GLN A 65 1.35 3.11 17.83
C GLN A 65 0.56 1.94 18.42
N GLU A 66 -0.62 2.21 19.00
CA GLU A 66 -1.60 1.19 19.41
C GLU A 66 -2.32 0.54 18.20
N ARG A 67 -2.04 1.00 16.97
CA ARG A 67 -2.63 0.56 15.67
C ARG A 67 -4.12 0.86 15.45
N ASP A 68 -4.81 1.51 16.40
CA ASP A 68 -6.19 2.02 16.27
C ASP A 68 -6.42 3.06 15.15
N ALA A 69 -5.36 3.70 14.63
CA ALA A 69 -5.45 4.63 13.51
C ALA A 69 -4.27 4.47 12.53
N PRO A 70 -4.51 4.55 11.21
CA PRO A 70 -3.42 4.44 10.24
C PRO A 70 -2.55 5.70 10.23
N ALA A 71 -1.22 5.53 10.22
CA ALA A 71 -0.26 6.61 9.99
C ALA A 71 -0.44 7.34 8.65
N ALA A 72 -1.17 6.72 7.71
CA ALA A 72 -1.57 7.35 6.46
C ALA A 72 -2.55 8.53 6.65
N ARG A 73 -3.21 8.63 7.82
CA ARG A 73 -4.10 9.74 8.15
C ARG A 73 -3.32 11.05 8.27
N PRO A 74 -3.78 12.17 7.69
CA PRO A 74 -3.11 13.46 7.81
C PRO A 74 -2.84 13.87 9.25
N MET A 75 -1.62 14.31 9.54
CA MET A 75 -1.22 14.78 10.87
C MET A 75 -0.16 15.87 10.82
N ILE A 76 -0.04 16.60 11.92
CA ILE A 76 0.99 17.62 12.14
C ILE A 76 1.74 17.26 13.43
N LEU A 77 3.05 17.04 13.31
CA LEU A 77 3.93 16.69 14.43
C LEU A 77 5.04 17.74 14.57
N CYS A 78 5.60 17.89 15.76
CA CYS A 78 6.73 18.79 16.04
C CYS A 78 8.01 17.99 16.24
N VAL A 79 9.13 18.41 15.66
CA VAL A 79 10.44 17.79 15.87
C VAL A 79 10.93 18.09 17.29
N THR A 80 11.09 17.08 18.13
CA THR A 80 11.68 17.17 19.48
C THR A 80 13.17 16.88 19.48
N ARG A 81 13.65 15.97 18.63
CA ARG A 81 15.08 15.61 18.50
C ARG A 81 15.44 15.38 17.03
N VAL A 82 16.72 15.58 16.71
CA VAL A 82 17.34 15.15 15.46
C VAL A 82 18.52 14.28 15.84
N GLU A 83 18.57 13.05 15.34
CA GLU A 83 19.66 12.10 15.59
C GLU A 83 20.42 11.85 14.28
N GLN A 84 21.72 12.08 14.28
CA GLN A 84 22.56 11.84 13.11
C GLN A 84 23.17 10.44 13.22
N GLY A 85 22.65 9.49 12.43
CA GLY A 85 23.19 8.13 12.36
C GLY A 85 24.55 8.08 11.70
N TYR A 86 25.37 7.11 12.12
CA TYR A 86 26.67 6.80 11.53
C TYR A 86 26.84 5.28 11.44
N ARG A 87 27.42 4.79 10.35
CA ARG A 87 27.82 3.39 10.15
C ARG A 87 29.32 3.35 9.86
N ARG A 88 30.02 2.28 10.23
CA ARG A 88 31.34 1.97 9.65
C ARG A 88 31.16 1.15 8.38
N ASP A 89 31.88 1.54 7.35
CA ASP A 89 32.02 0.79 6.12
C ASP A 89 32.96 -0.42 6.31
N GLU A 90 33.10 -1.26 5.29
CA GLU A 90 33.99 -2.43 5.32
C GLU A 90 35.48 -2.02 5.46
N ASP A 91 35.86 -0.88 4.86
CA ASP A 91 37.16 -0.20 5.08
C ASP A 91 37.32 0.44 6.48
N GLY A 92 36.40 0.19 7.41
CA GLY A 92 36.36 0.80 8.75
C GLY A 92 35.99 2.30 8.78
N LYS A 93 35.87 2.93 7.63
CA LYS A 93 35.58 4.37 7.44
C LYS A 93 34.16 4.72 7.93
N THR A 94 34.02 5.82 8.68
CA THR A 94 32.71 6.26 9.16
C THR A 94 31.91 6.96 8.06
N VAL A 95 30.77 6.39 7.70
CA VAL A 95 29.78 6.93 6.77
C VAL A 95 28.63 7.57 7.55
N SER A 96 28.26 8.81 7.20
CA SER A 96 27.06 9.48 7.71
C SER A 96 25.83 8.89 7.04
N LEU A 97 24.91 8.34 7.84
CA LEU A 97 23.58 7.94 7.39
C LEU A 97 22.70 9.19 7.18
N ASP A 98 21.50 9.01 6.66
CA ASP A 98 20.49 10.06 6.74
C ASP A 98 19.91 10.15 8.16
N PRO A 99 19.54 11.36 8.64
CA PRO A 99 19.22 11.60 10.04
C PRO A 99 17.82 11.09 10.41
N GLU A 100 17.69 10.58 11.62
CA GLU A 100 16.39 10.27 12.23
C GLU A 100 15.83 11.50 12.95
N LEU A 101 14.51 11.55 13.10
CA LEU A 101 13.78 12.57 13.83
C LEU A 101 12.99 11.91 14.97
N GLU A 102 13.06 12.49 16.16
CA GLU A 102 12.02 12.27 17.17
C GLU A 102 10.94 13.34 16.94
N LEU A 103 9.69 12.90 16.84
CA LEU A 103 8.52 13.74 16.59
C LEU A 103 7.50 13.62 17.72
N THR A 104 6.69 14.67 17.93
CA THR A 104 5.59 14.64 18.92
C THR A 104 4.30 15.27 18.39
N ASP A 105 3.15 14.73 18.81
CA ASP A 105 1.84 15.41 18.71
C ASP A 105 1.56 16.35 19.89
N GLY A 106 2.54 16.55 20.77
CA GLY A 106 2.45 17.29 22.02
C GLY A 106 2.06 16.42 23.23
N TRP A 107 1.63 15.17 23.01
CA TRP A 107 1.30 14.20 24.05
C TRP A 107 2.34 13.10 24.13
N TYR A 108 2.71 12.49 23.01
CA TYR A 108 3.64 11.37 22.96
C TYR A 108 4.71 11.57 21.89
N LYS A 109 5.74 10.72 21.92
CA LYS A 109 6.89 10.75 21.02
C LYS A 109 6.86 9.56 20.06
N ILE A 110 7.37 9.75 18.85
CA ILE A 110 7.54 8.71 17.84
C ILE A 110 8.81 8.96 17.03
N ARG A 111 9.59 7.91 16.74
CA ARG A 111 10.73 7.99 15.83
C ARG A 111 10.24 8.10 14.38
N ALA A 112 11.07 8.71 13.54
CA ALA A 112 10.80 8.86 12.12
C ALA A 112 12.09 8.83 11.30
N THR A 113 12.13 7.98 10.28
CA THR A 113 13.23 7.94 9.31
C THR A 113 13.01 9.01 8.24
N THR A 114 14.10 9.49 7.62
CA THR A 114 14.03 10.51 6.56
C THR A 114 14.57 10.00 5.24
N ASP A 115 13.95 10.43 4.14
CA ASP A 115 14.52 10.27 2.80
C ASP A 115 15.61 11.32 2.50
N ALA A 116 16.30 11.15 1.38
CA ALA A 116 17.37 12.06 0.95
C ALA A 116 16.91 13.52 0.79
N VAL A 117 15.61 13.79 0.58
CA VAL A 117 15.06 15.16 0.47
C VAL A 117 14.96 15.80 1.84
N LEU A 118 14.35 15.08 2.79
CA LEU A 118 14.18 15.50 4.18
C LEU A 118 15.53 15.58 4.90
N ALA A 119 16.44 14.63 4.64
CA ALA A 119 17.82 14.68 5.10
C ALA A 119 18.55 15.95 4.63
N ARG A 120 18.41 16.33 3.35
CA ARG A 120 18.93 17.62 2.85
C ARG A 120 18.27 18.82 3.51
N ALA A 121 16.99 18.73 3.90
CA ALA A 121 16.30 19.80 4.63
C ALA A 121 16.76 19.92 6.10
N VAL A 122 17.11 18.82 6.76
CA VAL A 122 17.77 18.76 8.07
C VAL A 122 19.20 19.31 7.99
N LYS A 123 20.01 18.81 7.05
CA LYS A 123 21.40 19.25 6.81
C LYS A 123 21.47 20.76 6.47
N ARG A 124 20.41 21.33 5.88
CA ARG A 124 20.23 22.79 5.64
C ARG A 124 19.50 23.56 6.78
N ARG A 125 19.32 22.96 7.96
CA ARG A 125 18.64 23.52 9.16
C ARG A 125 17.21 24.07 8.94
N ARG A 126 16.54 23.65 7.85
CA ARG A 126 15.13 23.98 7.58
C ARG A 126 14.19 23.11 8.41
N ILE A 127 14.57 21.84 8.58
CA ILE A 127 14.05 20.97 9.64
C ILE A 127 15.05 21.01 10.79
N ARG A 128 14.56 21.23 12.01
CA ARG A 128 15.31 21.31 13.27
C ARG A 128 14.33 21.14 14.44
N VAL A 129 14.84 21.01 15.66
CA VAL A 129 14.01 20.99 16.87
C VAL A 129 13.08 22.22 16.93
N GLY A 130 11.81 22.00 17.24
CA GLY A 130 10.74 23.01 17.20
C GLY A 130 10.09 23.22 15.83
N THR A 131 10.62 22.65 14.74
CA THR A 131 9.94 22.67 13.43
C THR A 131 8.69 21.79 13.47
N LYS A 132 7.54 22.35 13.08
CA LYS A 132 6.32 21.56 12.82
C LYS A 132 6.29 21.04 11.39
N LEU A 133 6.00 19.76 11.23
CA LEU A 133 5.88 19.06 9.95
C LEU A 133 4.44 18.61 9.74
N ALA A 134 3.84 18.98 8.61
CA ALA A 134 2.56 18.45 8.16
C ALA A 134 2.81 17.32 7.17
N MET A 135 2.15 16.18 7.37
CA MET A 135 2.37 14.96 6.60
C MET A 135 1.05 14.22 6.34
N SER A 136 1.02 13.43 5.27
CA SER A 136 -0.16 12.64 4.86
C SER A 136 0.31 11.37 4.17
N GLY A 137 -0.39 10.26 4.36
CA GLY A 137 -0.07 9.01 3.65
C GLY A 137 1.28 8.37 4.03
N ILE A 138 1.76 8.64 5.24
CA ILE A 138 2.99 8.08 5.79
C ILE A 138 2.76 6.63 6.24
N TYR A 139 3.76 5.77 6.06
CA TYR A 139 3.72 4.39 6.55
C TYR A 139 4.35 4.30 7.95
N LEU A 140 3.80 3.42 8.80
CA LEU A 140 4.39 3.07 10.10
C LEU A 140 5.11 1.74 9.97
N ASP A 141 6.44 1.82 9.89
CA ASP A 141 7.37 0.71 9.89
C ASP A 141 7.57 0.15 11.31
N GLY A 142 7.99 -1.10 11.42
CA GLY A 142 8.10 -1.86 12.67
C GLY A 142 6.99 -2.91 12.86
N ARG A 143 6.77 -3.33 14.11
CA ARG A 143 5.93 -4.50 14.47
C ARG A 143 4.50 -4.40 13.94
N LYS A 144 3.93 -5.50 13.43
CA LYS A 144 2.55 -5.57 12.91
C LYS A 144 1.50 -5.26 13.99
N GLU A 145 1.72 -5.78 15.20
CA GLU A 145 0.84 -5.61 16.36
C GLU A 145 0.97 -4.20 16.99
N GLY A 146 -0.09 -3.76 17.66
CA GLY A 146 -0.08 -2.53 18.44
C GLY A 146 0.85 -2.63 19.65
N THR A 147 1.64 -1.58 19.91
CA THR A 147 2.49 -1.48 21.10
C THR A 147 2.01 -0.32 21.96
N GLU A 148 1.96 -0.54 23.28
CA GLU A 148 1.59 0.50 24.24
C GLU A 148 2.53 1.71 24.11
N VAL A 149 1.93 2.91 24.06
CA VAL A 149 2.56 4.14 23.56
C VAL A 149 3.85 4.55 24.28
N LEU A 150 3.97 4.33 25.60
CA LEU A 150 5.19 4.63 26.36
C LEU A 150 6.35 3.68 26.02
N LYS A 151 6.05 2.50 25.48
CA LYS A 151 7.03 1.46 25.09
C LYS A 151 7.28 1.40 23.58
N ALA A 152 6.42 2.04 22.79
CA ALA A 152 6.43 1.95 21.33
C ALA A 152 7.51 2.79 20.62
N LEU A 153 8.16 3.72 21.34
CA LEU A 153 9.12 4.69 20.79
C LEU A 153 10.30 4.02 20.04
N GLU A 154 10.81 2.91 20.58
CA GLU A 154 11.93 2.13 20.02
C GLU A 154 11.45 0.92 19.19
N CYS A 155 10.14 0.76 19.00
CA CYS A 155 9.53 -0.39 18.31
C CYS A 155 8.90 -0.05 16.95
N THR A 156 8.71 1.25 16.65
CA THR A 156 7.96 1.72 15.46
C THR A 156 8.50 3.06 14.93
N ASN A 157 8.64 3.16 13.60
CA ASN A 157 9.21 4.32 12.90
C ASN A 157 8.23 4.85 11.84
N LEU A 158 8.01 6.17 11.79
CA LEU A 158 7.32 6.81 10.66
C LEU A 158 8.28 6.94 9.47
N ALA A 159 7.95 6.30 8.34
CA ALA A 159 8.73 6.35 7.12
C ALA A 159 8.41 7.63 6.30
N LEU A 160 9.10 8.73 6.58
CA LEU A 160 8.80 10.03 5.96
C LEU A 160 9.35 10.14 4.54
N THR A 161 8.53 10.69 3.64
CA THR A 161 8.92 11.02 2.25
C THR A 161 8.71 12.49 1.96
N GLY A 162 9.65 13.12 1.24
CA GLY A 162 9.71 14.55 0.99
C GLY A 162 8.56 15.08 0.14
N ASN A 163 8.03 14.29 -0.80
CA ASN A 163 6.86 14.67 -1.61
C ASN A 163 5.52 14.56 -0.85
N SER A 164 5.52 13.96 0.34
CA SER A 164 4.34 13.79 1.20
C SER A 164 4.45 14.47 2.57
N THR A 165 5.52 15.25 2.78
CA THR A 165 5.84 15.95 4.04
C THR A 165 6.19 17.41 3.74
N THR A 166 5.68 18.37 4.53
CA THR A 166 5.98 19.80 4.37
C THR A 166 6.13 20.52 5.71
N LEU A 167 6.64 21.74 5.68
CA LEU A 167 6.71 22.62 6.86
C LEU A 167 5.30 23.17 7.17
N ALA A 168 4.82 22.91 8.40
CA ALA A 168 3.57 23.48 8.89
C ALA A 168 3.77 24.91 9.41
N ARG A 169 2.67 25.66 9.58
CA ARG A 169 2.72 26.98 10.25
C ARG A 169 3.09 26.82 11.74
N TRP A 170 3.70 27.85 12.32
CA TRP A 170 4.08 27.86 13.74
C TRP A 170 2.90 27.68 14.69
N ASP A 171 1.72 28.20 14.33
CA ASP A 171 0.46 28.14 15.07
C ASP A 171 -0.35 26.86 14.81
N ALA A 172 0.08 26.01 13.87
CA ALA A 172 -0.65 24.80 13.51
C ALA A 172 -0.83 23.86 14.72
N LYS A 173 -2.06 23.39 14.93
CA LYS A 173 -2.41 22.42 15.98
C LYS A 173 -1.74 21.07 15.67
N LEU A 174 -1.15 20.46 16.69
CA LEU A 174 -0.52 19.14 16.59
C LEU A 174 -1.54 17.99 16.68
N GLY A 175 -1.15 16.81 16.19
CA GLY A 175 -1.99 15.62 16.07
C GLY A 175 -2.66 15.52 14.69
N PHE A 176 -3.76 14.75 14.59
CA PHE A 176 -4.45 14.56 13.32
C PHE A 176 -5.02 15.87 12.75
N SER A 177 -4.81 16.09 11.45
CA SER A 177 -5.36 17.21 10.69
C SER A 177 -6.69 16.80 10.04
N PRO A 178 -7.73 17.66 10.05
CA PRO A 178 -8.97 17.42 9.31
C PRO A 178 -8.81 17.63 7.79
N ARG A 179 -7.67 18.16 7.33
CA ARG A 179 -7.36 18.38 5.91
C ARG A 179 -5.99 17.76 5.57
N PRO A 180 -5.87 17.00 4.46
CA PRO A 180 -4.58 16.52 4.00
C PRO A 180 -3.67 17.67 3.57
N PHE A 181 -2.36 17.46 3.65
CA PHE A 181 -1.41 18.25 2.88
C PHE A 181 -1.67 18.01 1.38
N VAL A 182 -1.74 19.08 0.60
CA VAL A 182 -1.79 19.05 -0.87
C VAL A 182 -0.47 19.61 -1.37
N ALA A 183 0.29 18.82 -2.11
CA ALA A 183 1.53 19.26 -2.72
C ALA A 183 1.26 20.10 -3.98
N THR A 184 2.29 20.84 -4.41
CA THR A 184 2.30 21.56 -5.70
C THR A 184 3.43 21.06 -6.58
N LEU A 185 3.30 21.16 -7.90
CA LEU A 185 4.35 20.74 -8.87
C LEU A 185 5.68 21.47 -8.61
N GLY A 186 5.61 22.74 -8.18
CA GLY A 186 6.76 23.54 -7.74
C GLY A 186 7.48 23.00 -6.50
N SER A 187 6.77 22.33 -5.59
CA SER A 187 7.34 21.71 -4.38
C SER A 187 7.89 20.30 -4.58
N LEU A 188 7.50 19.58 -5.65
CA LEU A 188 7.91 18.20 -5.86
C LEU A 188 9.40 18.06 -6.18
N THR A 189 9.97 16.95 -5.72
CA THR A 189 11.35 16.53 -5.96
C THR A 189 11.38 15.13 -6.59
N ALA A 190 12.28 14.92 -7.56
CA ALA A 190 12.34 13.68 -8.32
C ALA A 190 12.63 12.45 -7.44
N ASP A 191 13.40 12.65 -6.37
CA ASP A 191 13.84 11.63 -5.41
C ASP A 191 13.03 11.59 -4.10
N GLY A 192 11.99 12.43 -3.96
CA GLY A 192 11.20 12.57 -2.72
C GLY A 192 10.12 11.52 -2.46
N GLY A 193 10.24 10.34 -3.05
CA GLY A 193 9.25 9.26 -2.92
C GLY A 193 7.86 9.59 -3.50
N CYS A 194 6.85 8.87 -3.00
CA CYS A 194 5.45 9.00 -3.45
C CYS A 194 4.90 10.40 -3.17
N VAL A 195 4.11 10.92 -4.11
CA VAL A 195 3.32 12.15 -3.99
C VAL A 195 1.92 11.76 -3.51
N MET A 196 1.62 12.00 -2.23
CA MET A 196 0.36 11.56 -1.64
C MET A 196 -0.87 12.28 -2.21
N LEU A 197 -0.78 13.58 -2.53
CA LEU A 197 -1.95 14.34 -2.99
C LEU A 197 -1.57 15.58 -3.80
N LEU A 198 -2.17 15.74 -4.98
CA LEU A 198 -2.12 16.94 -5.83
C LEU A 198 -3.54 17.45 -6.14
N ASP A 199 -3.68 18.76 -6.34
CA ASP A 199 -4.90 19.43 -6.81
C ASP A 199 -4.56 20.19 -8.10
N VAL A 200 -5.02 19.67 -9.24
CA VAL A 200 -4.51 20.02 -10.57
C VAL A 200 -5.63 20.22 -11.60
N VAL A 201 -5.32 20.95 -12.67
CA VAL A 201 -6.15 21.07 -13.87
C VAL A 201 -5.48 20.33 -15.02
N ILE A 202 -6.25 19.51 -15.76
CA ILE A 202 -5.79 18.94 -17.03
C ILE A 202 -5.73 20.07 -18.07
N VAL A 203 -4.53 20.34 -18.57
CA VAL A 203 -4.24 21.36 -19.58
C VAL A 203 -4.35 20.77 -20.99
N ARG A 204 -3.97 19.51 -21.15
CA ARG A 204 -4.11 18.75 -22.40
C ARG A 204 -4.19 17.25 -22.11
N ALA A 205 -5.04 16.53 -22.82
CA ALA A 205 -5.04 15.08 -22.90
C ALA A 205 -4.46 14.64 -24.26
N PHE A 206 -3.58 13.65 -24.26
CA PHE A 206 -3.09 13.02 -25.48
C PHE A 206 -3.88 11.75 -25.78
N ALA A 207 -3.88 11.32 -27.05
CA ALA A 207 -4.55 10.10 -27.46
C ALA A 207 -4.07 8.87 -26.67
N ILE A 208 -4.94 7.86 -26.54
CA ILE A 208 -4.61 6.59 -25.88
C ILE A 208 -3.55 5.88 -26.73
N GLY A 209 -2.43 5.54 -26.10
CA GLY A 209 -1.39 4.69 -26.66
C GLY A 209 -1.41 3.31 -26.04
N TYR A 210 -0.80 2.35 -26.72
CA TYR A 210 -0.70 0.96 -26.30
C TYR A 210 0.78 0.56 -26.27
N ILE A 211 1.21 -0.13 -25.21
CA ILE A 211 2.56 -0.69 -25.09
C ILE A 211 2.45 -2.17 -24.75
N GLU A 212 3.12 -3.00 -25.53
CA GLU A 212 3.26 -4.43 -25.29
C GLU A 212 4.56 -4.71 -24.50
N THR A 213 4.50 -5.63 -23.56
CA THR A 213 5.66 -6.13 -22.82
C THR A 213 5.87 -7.61 -23.15
N HIS A 214 7.02 -7.94 -23.70
CA HIS A 214 7.39 -9.32 -24.05
C HIS A 214 7.77 -10.12 -22.81
N SER A 215 7.77 -11.45 -22.91
CA SER A 215 8.10 -12.37 -21.80
C SER A 215 9.53 -12.19 -21.27
N ASN A 216 10.46 -11.68 -22.09
CA ASN A 216 11.82 -11.30 -21.70
C ASN A 216 11.91 -9.93 -20.98
N GLY A 217 10.78 -9.25 -20.75
CA GLY A 217 10.71 -7.92 -20.13
C GLY A 217 10.96 -6.73 -21.06
N GLN A 218 11.30 -6.98 -22.33
CA GLN A 218 11.41 -5.94 -23.36
C GLN A 218 10.05 -5.28 -23.61
N ARG A 219 10.06 -4.00 -23.99
CA ARG A 219 8.84 -3.26 -24.35
C ARG A 219 8.95 -2.70 -25.75
N ASP A 220 7.83 -2.77 -26.46
CA ASP A 220 7.70 -2.16 -27.78
C ASP A 220 7.58 -0.63 -27.68
N PRO A 221 7.89 0.10 -28.78
CA PRO A 221 7.52 1.50 -28.88
C PRO A 221 6.00 1.68 -28.73
N PRO A 222 5.52 2.81 -28.16
CA PRO A 222 4.09 3.05 -28.04
C PRO A 222 3.39 3.12 -29.40
N ARG A 223 2.32 2.34 -29.55
CA ARG A 223 1.45 2.30 -30.74
C ARG A 223 0.17 3.09 -30.53
N CYS A 224 -0.41 3.60 -31.60
CA CYS A 224 -1.76 4.17 -31.58
C CYS A 224 -2.83 3.06 -31.60
N ARG A 225 -4.10 3.46 -31.41
CA ARG A 225 -5.24 2.53 -31.38
C ARG A 225 -5.36 1.68 -32.66
N ALA A 226 -5.22 2.29 -33.84
CA ALA A 226 -5.39 1.59 -35.12
C ALA A 226 -4.30 0.54 -35.37
N GLU A 227 -3.03 0.88 -35.07
CA GLU A 227 -1.90 -0.06 -35.16
C GLU A 227 -2.06 -1.25 -34.20
N GLU A 228 -2.63 -1.01 -33.01
CA GLU A 228 -2.91 -2.06 -32.04
C GLU A 228 -4.10 -2.93 -32.45
N GLU A 229 -5.19 -2.35 -32.94
CA GLU A 229 -6.34 -3.08 -33.50
C GLU A 229 -5.94 -3.94 -34.72
N GLU A 230 -5.01 -3.45 -35.56
CA GLU A 230 -4.41 -4.24 -36.65
C GLU A 230 -3.56 -5.42 -36.14
N LEU A 231 -2.75 -5.22 -35.10
CA LEU A 231 -1.90 -6.28 -34.54
C LEU A 231 -2.72 -7.31 -33.77
N ASP A 232 -3.75 -6.89 -33.07
CA ASP A 232 -4.68 -7.78 -32.40
C ASP A 232 -5.47 -8.61 -33.42
N ALA A 233 -5.95 -8.01 -34.50
CA ALA A 233 -6.55 -8.76 -35.61
C ALA A 233 -5.58 -9.80 -36.22
N LYS A 234 -4.31 -9.45 -36.44
CA LYS A 234 -3.27 -10.37 -36.95
C LYS A 234 -2.97 -11.50 -35.96
N TRP A 235 -2.94 -11.21 -34.66
CA TRP A 235 -2.75 -12.21 -33.60
C TRP A 235 -3.96 -13.14 -33.48
N ASN A 236 -5.18 -12.61 -33.45
CA ASN A 236 -6.42 -13.38 -33.43
C ASN A 236 -6.54 -14.30 -34.66
N VAL A 237 -6.18 -13.84 -35.86
CA VAL A 237 -6.11 -14.69 -37.06
C VAL A 237 -5.07 -15.79 -36.89
N SER A 238 -3.87 -15.48 -36.39
CA SER A 238 -2.81 -16.47 -36.16
C SER A 238 -3.19 -17.52 -35.11
N ALA A 239 -3.86 -17.11 -34.03
CA ALA A 239 -4.43 -17.99 -33.03
C ALA A 239 -5.53 -18.89 -33.64
N ASN A 240 -6.48 -18.31 -34.37
CA ASN A 240 -7.57 -19.05 -35.02
C ASN A 240 -7.07 -20.06 -36.07
N VAL A 241 -5.95 -19.78 -36.75
CA VAL A 241 -5.29 -20.74 -37.65
C VAL A 241 -4.65 -21.92 -36.89
N LEU A 242 -4.17 -21.71 -35.66
CA LEU A 242 -3.78 -22.83 -34.77
C LEU A 242 -5.01 -23.60 -34.25
N TYR A 243 -6.11 -22.91 -33.95
CA TYR A 243 -7.42 -23.49 -33.61
C TYR A 243 -8.19 -24.04 -34.83
N HIS A 244 -7.47 -24.71 -35.73
CA HIS A 244 -8.04 -25.48 -36.86
C HIS A 244 -9.13 -26.47 -36.37
N PRO A 245 -10.15 -26.84 -37.18
CA PRO A 245 -11.24 -27.72 -36.73
C PRO A 245 -10.77 -29.05 -36.11
N SER A 246 -9.75 -29.68 -36.67
CA SER A 246 -9.11 -30.89 -36.12
C SER A 246 -8.44 -30.70 -34.75
N SER A 247 -8.14 -29.45 -34.37
CA SER A 247 -7.65 -29.06 -33.05
C SER A 247 -8.82 -28.81 -32.08
N GLN A 248 -9.97 -28.33 -32.58
CA GLN A 248 -11.20 -28.20 -31.77
C GLN A 248 -11.81 -29.56 -31.42
N GLU A 249 -11.89 -30.49 -32.38
CA GLU A 249 -12.35 -31.87 -32.15
C GLU A 249 -11.50 -32.54 -31.06
N ARG A 250 -10.17 -32.51 -31.19
CA ARG A 250 -9.25 -33.07 -30.19
C ARG A 250 -9.36 -32.39 -28.82
N ARG A 251 -9.51 -31.06 -28.77
CA ARG A 251 -9.73 -30.34 -27.50
C ARG A 251 -11.07 -30.70 -26.86
N SER A 252 -12.11 -30.98 -27.67
CA SER A 252 -13.41 -31.47 -27.19
C SER A 252 -13.32 -32.91 -26.68
N ASP A 253 -12.59 -33.80 -27.36
CA ASP A 253 -12.36 -35.17 -26.91
C ASP A 253 -11.53 -35.21 -25.61
N GLU A 254 -10.50 -34.37 -25.52
CA GLU A 254 -9.67 -34.21 -24.31
C GLU A 254 -10.47 -33.59 -23.15
N GLN A 255 -11.32 -32.59 -23.43
CA GLN A 255 -12.23 -32.01 -22.45
C GLN A 255 -13.26 -33.01 -21.95
N LEU A 256 -13.86 -33.80 -22.84
CA LEU A 256 -14.78 -34.88 -22.49
C LEU A 256 -14.07 -35.93 -21.63
N ARG A 257 -12.84 -36.32 -22.01
CA ARG A 257 -12.02 -37.28 -21.28
C ARG A 257 -11.69 -36.79 -19.87
N LEU A 258 -11.10 -35.60 -19.72
CA LEU A 258 -10.71 -35.05 -18.42
C LEU A 258 -11.94 -34.82 -17.53
N ARG A 259 -13.05 -34.31 -18.08
CA ARG A 259 -14.33 -34.19 -17.37
C ARG A 259 -14.82 -35.56 -16.86
N ASN A 260 -14.75 -36.60 -17.69
CA ASN A 260 -15.12 -37.96 -17.31
C ASN A 260 -14.16 -38.59 -16.28
N GLU A 261 -12.87 -38.21 -16.26
CA GLU A 261 -11.90 -38.66 -15.26
C GLU A 261 -12.11 -37.96 -13.91
N ILE A 262 -12.42 -36.66 -13.91
CA ILE A 262 -12.81 -35.90 -12.70
C ILE A 262 -14.15 -36.42 -12.13
N GLU A 263 -15.16 -36.61 -12.98
CA GLU A 263 -16.49 -37.09 -12.58
C GLU A 263 -16.39 -38.50 -11.94
N LYS A 264 -15.53 -39.38 -12.46
CA LYS A 264 -15.22 -40.69 -11.83
C LYS A 264 -14.54 -40.55 -10.47
N LYS A 265 -13.57 -39.63 -10.31
CA LYS A 265 -12.90 -39.40 -9.01
C LYS A 265 -13.90 -38.95 -7.95
N ILE A 266 -14.76 -38.01 -8.28
CA ILE A 266 -15.83 -37.52 -7.38
C ILE A 266 -16.78 -38.66 -7.01
N LEU A 267 -17.33 -39.38 -7.99
CA LEU A 267 -18.25 -40.51 -7.73
C LEU A 267 -17.61 -41.62 -6.87
N ASN A 268 -16.32 -41.92 -7.07
CA ASN A 268 -15.59 -42.88 -6.24
C ASN A 268 -15.46 -42.41 -4.79
N MET A 269 -15.13 -41.13 -4.55
CA MET A 269 -15.04 -40.56 -3.21
C MET A 269 -16.41 -40.46 -2.53
N GLU A 270 -17.48 -40.13 -3.26
CA GLU A 270 -18.86 -40.11 -2.73
C GLU A 270 -19.31 -41.51 -2.30
N ALA A 271 -19.10 -42.52 -3.16
CA ALA A 271 -19.41 -43.91 -2.83
C ALA A 271 -18.59 -44.46 -1.65
N LEU A 272 -17.37 -43.94 -1.45
CA LEU A 272 -16.52 -44.25 -0.31
C LEU A 272 -16.97 -43.51 0.97
N ALA A 273 -17.34 -42.23 0.88
CA ALA A 273 -17.95 -41.48 1.98
C ALA A 273 -19.21 -42.17 2.49
N ASP A 274 -20.10 -42.60 1.60
CA ASP A 274 -21.33 -43.31 1.94
C ASP A 274 -21.11 -44.71 2.54
N ARG A 275 -19.94 -45.33 2.33
CA ARG A 275 -19.54 -46.57 3.04
C ARG A 275 -19.04 -46.27 4.45
N LEU A 276 -18.29 -45.18 4.61
CA LEU A 276 -17.76 -44.69 5.88
C LEU A 276 -18.88 -44.16 6.80
N ASP A 277 -19.88 -43.48 6.25
CA ASP A 277 -21.03 -42.92 6.98
C ASP A 277 -21.85 -43.99 7.72
N ARG A 278 -22.03 -45.16 7.08
CA ARG A 278 -22.75 -46.33 7.63
C ARG A 278 -22.05 -46.95 8.85
N LEU A 279 -20.85 -46.48 9.17
CA LEU A 279 -20.02 -46.96 10.29
C LEU A 279 -19.79 -45.85 11.35
N SER A 280 -20.29 -44.63 11.19
CA SER A 280 -19.80 -43.35 11.77
C SER A 280 -19.59 -43.17 13.31
N GLY A 281 -18.66 -42.27 13.71
CA GLY A 281 -18.53 -41.73 15.10
C GLY A 281 -17.42 -40.71 15.50
N GLY A 282 -16.39 -40.41 14.67
CA GLY A 282 -15.27 -39.45 14.87
C GLY A 282 -13.81 -39.94 15.16
N PHE A 283 -12.84 -39.76 14.22
CA PHE A 283 -11.38 -39.44 14.41
C PHE A 283 -10.68 -39.10 13.07
N TYR A 284 -9.48 -38.47 13.07
CA TYR A 284 -8.77 -37.95 11.88
C TYR A 284 -7.84 -38.91 11.11
N ASP A 285 -6.65 -39.20 11.62
CA ASP A 285 -5.36 -39.42 10.89
C ASP A 285 -5.26 -40.54 9.82
N ILE A 286 -6.35 -41.20 9.43
CA ILE A 286 -6.39 -42.28 8.43
C ILE A 286 -6.71 -41.75 7.00
N PHE A 287 -7.07 -40.47 6.86
CA PHE A 287 -7.58 -39.92 5.60
C PHE A 287 -6.59 -40.03 4.44
N ASP A 288 -5.34 -39.61 4.64
CA ASP A 288 -4.33 -39.54 3.58
C ASP A 288 -3.93 -40.96 3.10
N GLU A 289 -3.76 -41.91 4.02
CA GLU A 289 -3.54 -43.34 3.70
C GLU A 289 -4.69 -43.96 2.90
N LEU A 290 -5.89 -43.36 2.94
CA LEU A 290 -7.12 -43.87 2.35
C LEU A 290 -7.50 -43.15 1.02
N GLU A 291 -6.92 -41.98 0.73
CA GLU A 291 -7.00 -41.32 -0.59
C GLU A 291 -6.07 -42.04 -1.61
N ASP A 292 -4.91 -42.54 -1.18
CA ASP A 292 -3.89 -43.20 -2.02
C ASP A 292 -3.98 -44.75 -2.09
N ALA A 293 -4.91 -45.40 -1.36
CA ALA A 293 -4.94 -46.86 -1.24
C ALA A 293 -5.48 -47.60 -2.49
N GLU A 294 -4.76 -48.61 -2.98
CA GLU A 294 -5.24 -49.52 -4.04
C GLU A 294 -6.50 -50.31 -3.63
N ASN A 295 -6.68 -50.61 -2.34
CA ASN A 295 -7.86 -51.29 -1.81
C ASN A 295 -8.35 -50.65 -0.50
N PRO A 296 -9.04 -49.49 -0.55
CA PRO A 296 -9.51 -48.77 0.63
C PRO A 296 -10.42 -49.61 1.53
N SER A 297 -11.05 -50.65 0.97
CA SER A 297 -11.91 -51.60 1.68
C SER A 297 -11.21 -52.30 2.85
N ASP A 298 -9.90 -52.48 2.82
CA ASP A 298 -9.15 -53.16 3.89
C ASP A 298 -8.78 -52.21 5.02
N ILE A 299 -8.46 -50.95 4.71
CA ILE A 299 -8.29 -49.88 5.71
C ILE A 299 -9.62 -49.60 6.43
N ILE A 300 -10.74 -49.55 5.69
CA ILE A 300 -12.09 -49.36 6.25
C ILE A 300 -12.47 -50.48 7.25
N LYS A 301 -11.99 -51.72 7.05
CA LYS A 301 -12.21 -52.83 8.01
C LYS A 301 -11.42 -52.67 9.31
N GLY A 302 -10.25 -52.01 9.26
CA GLY A 302 -9.43 -51.71 10.43
C GLY A 302 -9.90 -50.48 11.21
N CYS A 303 -10.70 -49.60 10.59
CA CYS A 303 -11.25 -48.43 11.23
C CYS A 303 -12.27 -48.78 12.33
N THR A 304 -12.14 -48.17 13.49
CA THR A 304 -13.24 -48.11 14.46
C THR A 304 -14.45 -47.39 13.84
N PRO A 305 -15.68 -47.65 14.32
CA PRO A 305 -16.85 -46.89 13.91
C PRO A 305 -16.61 -45.38 13.97
N LYS A 306 -15.89 -44.97 15.02
CA LYS A 306 -15.37 -43.63 15.20
C LYS A 306 -14.60 -43.12 13.99
N GLN A 307 -13.45 -43.68 13.65
CA GLN A 307 -12.63 -43.18 12.52
C GLN A 307 -13.47 -42.99 11.24
N CYS A 308 -14.32 -43.95 10.88
CA CYS A 308 -15.16 -43.88 9.69
C CYS A 308 -16.02 -42.59 9.58
N GLY A 309 -16.63 -42.13 10.67
CA GLY A 309 -17.60 -41.02 10.59
C GLY A 309 -17.01 -39.67 10.22
N TYR A 310 -15.77 -39.43 10.59
CA TYR A 310 -15.07 -38.17 10.30
C TYR A 310 -14.27 -38.28 8.99
N LEU A 311 -13.81 -39.49 8.62
CA LEU A 311 -13.37 -39.78 7.27
C LEU A 311 -14.49 -39.49 6.25
N SER A 312 -15.74 -39.91 6.49
CA SER A 312 -16.91 -39.56 5.66
C SER A 312 -17.08 -38.05 5.49
N LEU A 313 -17.01 -37.29 6.59
CA LEU A 313 -17.09 -35.82 6.56
C LEU A 313 -15.95 -35.19 5.76
N LEU A 314 -14.71 -35.66 5.94
CA LEU A 314 -13.56 -35.20 5.14
C LEU A 314 -13.75 -35.54 3.66
N CYS A 315 -14.19 -36.75 3.32
CA CYS A 315 -14.45 -37.15 1.93
C CYS A 315 -15.52 -36.25 1.29
N ARG A 316 -16.60 -35.91 2.00
CA ARG A 316 -17.63 -35.00 1.49
C ARG A 316 -17.11 -33.57 1.31
N ASN A 317 -16.40 -33.02 2.30
CA ASN A 317 -15.76 -31.70 2.17
C ASN A 317 -14.74 -31.65 1.02
N ARG A 318 -14.00 -32.76 0.78
CA ARG A 318 -13.07 -32.93 -0.34
C ARG A 318 -13.81 -33.02 -1.68
N CYS A 319 -14.94 -33.72 -1.75
CA CYS A 319 -15.80 -33.75 -2.93
C CYS A 319 -16.40 -32.38 -3.26
N GLU A 320 -16.87 -31.63 -2.25
CA GLU A 320 -17.39 -30.27 -2.44
C GLU A 320 -16.28 -29.32 -2.92
N SER A 321 -15.11 -29.32 -2.26
CA SER A 321 -13.96 -28.52 -2.69
C SER A 321 -13.50 -28.88 -4.11
N GLN A 322 -13.45 -30.16 -4.49
CA GLN A 322 -13.14 -30.55 -5.87
C GLN A 322 -14.24 -30.16 -6.87
N LYS A 323 -15.53 -30.18 -6.49
CA LYS A 323 -16.61 -29.67 -7.35
C LYS A 323 -16.49 -28.16 -7.60
N GLU A 324 -16.03 -27.40 -6.61
CA GLU A 324 -15.77 -25.97 -6.75
C GLU A 324 -14.54 -25.68 -7.64
N THR A 325 -13.44 -26.44 -7.50
CA THR A 325 -12.20 -26.19 -8.28
C THR A 325 -12.14 -26.90 -9.63
N ALA A 326 -12.95 -27.94 -9.87
CA ALA A 326 -12.89 -28.78 -11.08
C ALA A 326 -12.99 -27.99 -12.39
N ALA A 327 -13.73 -26.88 -12.43
CA ALA A 327 -13.82 -26.05 -13.63
C ALA A 327 -12.49 -25.35 -13.95
N GLU A 328 -11.83 -24.78 -12.93
CA GLU A 328 -10.52 -24.12 -13.08
C GLU A 328 -9.40 -25.13 -13.32
N GLU A 329 -9.49 -26.32 -12.71
CA GLU A 329 -8.55 -27.42 -12.93
C GLU A 329 -8.65 -27.97 -14.35
N LEU A 330 -9.87 -28.24 -14.83
CA LEU A 330 -10.13 -28.68 -16.21
C LEU A 330 -9.63 -27.65 -17.23
N GLU A 331 -9.91 -26.35 -17.04
CA GLU A 331 -9.40 -25.30 -17.94
C GLU A 331 -7.86 -25.23 -17.92
N ARG A 332 -7.24 -25.37 -16.74
CA ARG A 332 -5.79 -25.35 -16.56
C ARG A 332 -5.12 -26.55 -17.23
N GLU A 333 -5.63 -27.76 -17.02
CA GLU A 333 -5.09 -28.97 -17.66
C GLU A 333 -5.31 -28.95 -19.17
N LEU A 334 -6.47 -28.51 -19.67
CA LEU A 334 -6.70 -28.33 -21.11
C LEU A 334 -5.73 -27.33 -21.74
N ASN A 335 -5.44 -26.22 -21.06
CA ASN A 335 -4.49 -25.24 -21.58
C ASN A 335 -3.03 -25.75 -21.53
N ILE A 336 -2.67 -26.62 -20.58
CA ILE A 336 -1.36 -27.29 -20.53
C ILE A 336 -1.25 -28.36 -21.62
N GLY A 337 -2.24 -29.25 -21.74
CA GLY A 337 -2.28 -30.32 -22.74
C GLY A 337 -2.24 -29.77 -24.16
N PHE A 338 -3.09 -28.79 -24.45
CA PHE A 338 -3.14 -28.09 -25.73
C PHE A 338 -1.82 -27.39 -26.08
N ASP A 339 -1.16 -26.75 -25.11
CA ASP A 339 0.15 -26.15 -25.36
C ASP A 339 1.24 -27.22 -25.59
N SER A 340 1.23 -28.31 -24.83
CA SER A 340 2.20 -29.41 -25.00
C SER A 340 2.07 -30.12 -26.37
N CYS A 341 0.85 -30.24 -26.90
CA CYS A 341 0.55 -30.90 -28.17
C CYS A 341 0.78 -30.00 -29.40
N PHE A 342 0.53 -28.69 -29.28
CA PHE A 342 0.52 -27.77 -30.43
C PHE A 342 1.56 -26.63 -30.36
N GLY A 343 2.22 -26.44 -29.23
CA GLY A 343 3.20 -25.38 -29.01
C GLY A 343 2.59 -23.99 -29.09
N PHE A 344 1.39 -23.80 -28.53
CA PHE A 344 0.61 -22.56 -28.67
C PHE A 344 1.35 -21.35 -28.08
N GLN A 345 1.94 -21.46 -26.89
CA GLN A 345 2.76 -20.41 -26.27
C GLN A 345 4.03 -20.10 -27.09
N SER A 346 4.54 -21.07 -27.86
CA SER A 346 5.72 -20.90 -28.72
C SER A 346 5.38 -20.25 -30.07
N ARG A 347 4.21 -20.55 -30.63
CA ARG A 347 3.77 -20.10 -31.97
C ARG A 347 2.87 -18.87 -31.94
N CYS A 348 2.11 -18.67 -30.87
CA CYS A 348 1.15 -17.59 -30.69
C CYS A 348 1.08 -17.18 -29.20
N PRO A 349 2.19 -16.67 -28.60
CA PRO A 349 2.24 -16.30 -27.19
C PRO A 349 1.16 -15.27 -26.80
N PRO A 350 0.64 -15.32 -25.56
CA PRO A 350 -0.34 -14.35 -25.07
C PRO A 350 0.28 -12.96 -24.92
N ARG A 351 -0.33 -11.97 -25.59
CA ARG A 351 0.18 -10.61 -25.71
C ARG A 351 -0.09 -9.78 -24.45
N GLN A 352 0.96 -9.26 -23.79
CA GLN A 352 0.81 -8.41 -22.60
C GLN A 352 0.73 -6.92 -22.99
N VAL A 353 -0.32 -6.55 -23.71
CA VAL A 353 -0.62 -5.18 -24.12
C VAL A 353 -1.19 -4.38 -22.95
N ARG A 354 -0.78 -3.11 -22.79
CA ARG A 354 -1.34 -2.18 -21.81
C ARG A 354 -1.69 -0.83 -22.43
N PRO A 355 -2.95 -0.36 -22.32
CA PRO A 355 -3.32 0.99 -22.70
C PRO A 355 -2.82 2.01 -21.66
N PHE A 356 -2.46 3.19 -22.13
CA PHE A 356 -2.09 4.33 -21.29
C PHE A 356 -2.46 5.66 -21.97
N CYS A 357 -2.64 6.71 -21.17
CA CYS A 357 -2.77 8.09 -21.65
C CYS A 357 -1.64 8.93 -21.06
N VAL A 358 -1.22 9.98 -21.75
CA VAL A 358 -0.45 11.07 -21.14
C VAL A 358 -1.36 12.27 -21.00
N VAL A 359 -1.41 12.88 -19.83
CA VAL A 359 -2.08 14.17 -19.62
C VAL A 359 -1.07 15.21 -19.14
N ARG A 360 -1.11 16.41 -19.74
CA ARG A 360 -0.36 17.57 -19.25
C ARG A 360 -1.20 18.27 -18.19
N ILE A 361 -0.64 18.45 -16.99
CA ILE A 361 -1.32 19.04 -15.84
C ILE A 361 -0.59 20.28 -15.30
N LYS A 362 -1.34 21.16 -14.64
CA LYS A 362 -0.84 22.33 -13.89
C LYS A 362 -1.48 22.39 -12.50
N ASP A 363 -0.81 23.03 -11.54
CA ASP A 363 -1.36 23.29 -10.21
C ASP A 363 -2.72 24.05 -10.30
N ALA A 364 -3.78 23.51 -9.69
CA ALA A 364 -5.08 24.19 -9.53
C ALA A 364 -5.12 25.10 -8.30
N ARG A 365 -4.10 25.00 -7.43
CA ARG A 365 -3.83 25.92 -6.33
C ARG A 365 -2.34 26.23 -6.31
N THR A 366 -1.97 27.46 -6.65
CA THR A 366 -0.61 27.94 -6.46
C THR A 366 -0.39 28.30 -4.99
N SER A 367 0.87 28.34 -4.56
CA SER A 367 1.23 28.83 -3.22
C SER A 367 1.38 30.37 -3.22
N ARG A 368 2.25 30.93 -2.37
CA ARG A 368 2.58 32.38 -2.34
C ARG A 368 3.16 32.94 -3.65
N LYS A 369 3.49 32.09 -4.62
CA LYS A 369 3.91 32.44 -5.98
C LYS A 369 3.27 31.47 -6.99
N PRO A 370 3.03 31.89 -8.24
CA PRO A 370 2.65 30.98 -9.32
C PRO A 370 3.71 29.89 -9.52
N SER A 371 3.26 28.71 -9.94
CA SER A 371 4.14 27.57 -10.19
C SER A 371 4.81 27.72 -11.56
N LEU A 372 6.14 27.58 -11.60
CA LEU A 372 6.92 27.57 -12.85
C LEU A 372 6.96 26.18 -13.51
N ARG A 373 6.17 25.21 -13.03
CA ARG A 373 6.18 23.83 -13.53
C ARG A 373 4.81 23.37 -14.02
N THR A 374 4.79 22.79 -15.21
CA THR A 374 3.78 21.81 -15.63
C THR A 374 4.28 20.40 -15.32
N ALA A 375 3.40 19.41 -15.42
CA ALA A 375 3.82 18.02 -15.42
C ALA A 375 3.17 17.23 -16.57
N GLN A 376 3.89 16.25 -17.10
CA GLN A 376 3.28 15.12 -17.80
C GLN A 376 2.98 14.03 -16.78
N LEU A 377 1.73 13.59 -16.73
CA LEU A 377 1.29 12.46 -15.93
C LEU A 377 0.93 11.31 -16.87
N THR A 378 1.71 10.22 -16.80
CA THR A 378 1.40 8.96 -17.48
C THR A 378 0.34 8.20 -16.67
N VAL A 379 -0.85 8.08 -17.26
CA VAL A 379 -1.99 7.36 -16.68
C VAL A 379 -2.01 5.94 -17.21
N TRP A 380 -1.51 5.03 -16.38
CA TRP A 380 -1.72 3.59 -16.49
C TRP A 380 -3.04 3.21 -15.83
N ASP A 381 -3.71 2.19 -16.38
CA ASP A 381 -5.09 1.80 -16.08
C ASP A 381 -6.11 2.93 -16.35
N LEU A 382 -6.59 2.96 -17.60
CA LEU A 382 -7.69 3.84 -18.03
C LEU A 382 -9.07 3.22 -17.80
N ALA A 383 -9.15 1.90 -17.58
CA ALA A 383 -10.43 1.20 -17.47
C ALA A 383 -11.13 1.55 -16.14
N SER A 384 -10.37 1.63 -15.04
CA SER A 384 -10.91 2.01 -13.72
C SER A 384 -11.33 3.48 -13.59
N LEU A 385 -11.03 4.31 -14.60
CA LEU A 385 -11.43 5.73 -14.65
C LEU A 385 -12.80 5.97 -15.30
N GLY A 386 -13.20 5.12 -16.26
CA GLY A 386 -14.40 5.30 -17.07
C GLY A 386 -14.25 6.32 -18.21
N GLU A 387 -15.21 6.32 -19.14
CA GLU A 387 -15.19 7.19 -20.31
C GLU A 387 -15.32 8.69 -19.95
N GLY A 388 -14.65 9.55 -20.71
CA GLY A 388 -14.66 11.00 -20.49
C GLY A 388 -13.99 11.47 -19.19
N ALA A 389 -13.41 10.57 -18.39
CA ALA A 389 -12.88 10.89 -17.07
C ALA A 389 -11.67 11.84 -17.07
N LEU A 390 -10.87 11.86 -18.16
CA LEU A 390 -9.68 12.71 -18.33
C LEU A 390 -9.96 13.92 -19.25
N ALA A 391 -10.93 14.75 -18.88
CA ALA A 391 -11.37 15.89 -19.69
C ALA A 391 -10.47 17.14 -19.52
N GLU A 392 -10.18 17.82 -20.63
CA GLU A 392 -9.40 19.07 -20.63
C GLU A 392 -10.14 20.21 -19.91
N GLY A 393 -9.38 21.12 -19.30
CA GLY A 393 -9.89 22.22 -18.48
C GLY A 393 -10.48 21.80 -17.13
N GLN A 394 -10.75 20.51 -16.92
CA GLN A 394 -11.34 20.01 -15.67
C GLN A 394 -10.31 19.87 -14.55
N ARG A 395 -10.81 19.98 -13.31
CA ARG A 395 -10.02 19.96 -12.07
C ARG A 395 -10.12 18.60 -11.38
N TYR A 396 -9.00 18.11 -10.88
CA TYR A 396 -8.88 16.82 -10.20
C TYR A 396 -8.01 16.92 -8.96
N LEU A 397 -8.49 16.31 -7.89
CA LEU A 397 -7.67 15.92 -6.75
C LEU A 397 -7.17 14.48 -7.02
N ILE A 398 -5.86 14.28 -7.09
CA ILE A 398 -5.24 12.99 -7.46
C ILE A 398 -4.31 12.54 -6.32
N SER A 399 -4.46 11.30 -5.86
CA SER A 399 -3.61 10.71 -4.80
C SER A 399 -2.68 9.64 -5.32
N ASN A 400 -1.61 9.35 -4.57
CA ASN A 400 -0.65 8.26 -4.83
C ASN A 400 -0.05 8.28 -6.25
N LEU A 401 0.72 9.32 -6.56
CA LEU A 401 1.50 9.41 -7.81
C LEU A 401 2.99 9.20 -7.54
N ASN A 402 3.73 8.59 -8.47
CA ASN A 402 5.18 8.47 -8.36
C ASN A 402 5.91 9.44 -9.32
N PRO A 403 7.05 10.02 -8.91
CA PRO A 403 8.01 10.63 -9.82
C PRO A 403 8.54 9.62 -10.86
N SER A 404 8.37 9.92 -12.13
CA SER A 404 8.95 9.18 -13.26
C SER A 404 10.05 10.00 -13.94
N GLN A 405 10.82 9.38 -14.84
CA GLN A 405 11.90 10.03 -15.62
C GLN A 405 12.81 10.97 -14.80
N GLN A 406 13.23 10.57 -13.61
CA GLN A 406 13.83 11.47 -12.61
C GLN A 406 15.03 12.30 -13.12
N ARG A 407 15.83 11.75 -14.04
CA ARG A 407 16.98 12.44 -14.67
C ARG A 407 16.57 13.62 -15.58
N SER A 408 15.34 13.64 -16.08
CA SER A 408 14.78 14.69 -16.96
C SER A 408 14.24 15.90 -16.20
N TRP A 409 14.14 15.83 -14.86
CA TRP A 409 13.56 16.90 -14.04
C TRP A 409 14.49 18.12 -13.92
N GLN A 410 14.05 19.27 -14.41
CA GLN A 410 14.82 20.51 -14.28
C GLN A 410 14.82 21.07 -12.84
N LYS A 411 15.89 21.81 -12.51
CA LYS A 411 16.06 22.53 -11.22
C LYS A 411 14.88 23.50 -11.00
N HIS A 412 14.42 23.62 -9.75
CA HIS A 412 13.26 24.45 -9.35
C HIS A 412 13.35 25.96 -9.69
N THR A 413 14.52 26.44 -10.14
CA THR A 413 14.76 27.82 -10.55
C THR A 413 14.43 28.11 -12.02
N VAL A 414 14.12 27.09 -12.82
CA VAL A 414 13.82 27.20 -14.25
C VAL A 414 12.36 26.78 -14.50
N SER A 415 11.71 27.42 -15.48
CA SER A 415 10.40 26.97 -15.96
C SER A 415 10.57 25.67 -16.75
N GLY A 416 9.94 24.59 -16.30
CA GLY A 416 10.21 23.26 -16.85
C GLY A 416 9.13 22.23 -16.53
N GLU A 417 9.07 21.19 -17.35
CA GLU A 417 8.12 20.09 -17.20
C GLU A 417 8.71 19.00 -16.29
N ILE A 418 7.89 18.45 -15.39
CA ILE A 418 8.23 17.29 -14.56
C ILE A 418 7.39 16.07 -14.95
N PHE A 419 7.85 14.88 -14.60
CA PHE A 419 7.26 13.63 -15.09
C PHE A 419 6.73 12.80 -13.92
N LEU A 420 5.46 12.42 -13.99
CA LEU A 420 4.74 11.65 -12.98
C LEU A 420 4.11 10.42 -13.64
N SER A 421 3.83 9.38 -12.84
CA SER A 421 3.03 8.24 -13.28
C SER A 421 2.04 7.80 -12.20
N THR A 422 0.90 7.25 -12.63
CA THR A 422 -0.04 6.57 -11.73
C THR A 422 0.56 5.27 -11.16
N ARG A 423 -0.09 4.77 -10.11
CA ARG A 423 0.12 3.51 -9.40
C ARG A 423 -1.20 2.74 -9.39
N LYS A 424 -1.15 1.43 -9.06
CA LYS A 424 -2.37 0.61 -8.84
C LYS A 424 -3.33 1.18 -7.79
N ASP A 425 -2.81 1.99 -6.86
CA ASP A 425 -3.55 2.64 -5.77
C ASP A 425 -3.75 4.15 -5.99
N THR A 426 -3.49 4.69 -7.18
CA THR A 426 -3.88 6.07 -7.53
C THR A 426 -5.40 6.21 -7.47
N LYS A 427 -5.88 7.26 -6.79
CA LYS A 427 -7.30 7.61 -6.78
C LYS A 427 -7.50 9.02 -7.34
N TRP A 428 -8.53 9.16 -8.17
CA TRP A 428 -8.91 10.41 -8.78
C TRP A 428 -10.25 10.88 -8.21
N LYS A 429 -10.35 12.17 -7.93
CA LYS A 429 -11.62 12.82 -7.60
C LYS A 429 -11.75 14.08 -8.44
N ARG A 430 -12.67 14.07 -9.41
CA ARG A 430 -13.06 15.29 -10.13
C ARG A 430 -13.63 16.29 -9.12
N MET A 431 -13.24 17.54 -9.28
CA MET A 431 -13.64 18.66 -8.44
C MET A 431 -14.53 19.58 -9.29
N TYR A 432 -15.71 19.88 -8.75
CA TYR A 432 -16.60 20.94 -9.24
C TYR A 432 -16.13 22.31 -8.72
#